data_AF-A0A969B6S8-F1
#
_entry.id   AF-A0A969B6S8-F1
#
_cell.length_a   1.000
_cell.length_b   1.000
_cell.length_c   1.000
_cell.angle_alpha   90.00
_cell.angle_beta   90.00
_cell.angle_gamma   90.00
#
_symmetry.space_group_name_H-M   'P 1'
#
loop_
_entity.id
_entity.type
_entity.pdbx_description
1 polymer ?
#
loop_
_entity_poly.entity_id
_entity_poly.type
_entity_poly.pdbx_seq_one_letter_code
_entity_poly.pdbx_strand_id
1 'polypeptide(L)'
;MLKGAIGVESEPGIGSKFYFNIPFCPVNREGHKDGHNQIKDLDNIYYGNKKIIVVEDDFASYLFLEELLEPTGVQLYHAENGEEAIALFEKYPEADCF
;
A
#
# COMPACT_ATOMS: atom_id res chain seq x y z
N MET A 1 -2.12 -26.25 2.17
CA MET A 1 -3.33 -25.72 2.86
C MET A 1 -2.91 -25.13 4.19
N LEU A 2 -3.18 -23.84 4.41
CA LEU A 2 -2.93 -23.16 5.69
C LEU A 2 -3.96 -23.69 6.70
N LYS A 3 -3.52 -24.29 7.82
CA LYS A 3 -4.34 -25.01 8.81
C LYS A 3 -5.28 -24.09 9.64
N GLY A 4 -5.94 -23.15 8.98
CA GLY A 4 -6.87 -22.19 9.54
C GLY A 4 -8.32 -22.69 9.55
N ALA A 5 -9.23 -21.82 10.02
CA ALA A 5 -10.67 -22.04 10.02
C ALA A 5 -11.38 -20.90 9.29
N ILE A 6 -12.53 -21.18 8.67
CA ILE A 6 -13.41 -20.20 8.01
C ILE A 6 -14.77 -20.25 8.72
N GLY A 7 -15.39 -19.09 8.94
CA GLY A 7 -16.68 -18.97 9.61
C GLY A 7 -17.58 -17.90 8.98
N VAL A 8 -18.87 -17.97 9.30
CA VAL A 8 -19.89 -17.01 8.88
C VAL A 8 -20.92 -16.80 9.99
N GLU A 9 -21.32 -15.56 10.20
CA GLU A 9 -22.43 -15.15 11.06
C GLU A 9 -23.44 -14.39 10.19
N SER A 10 -24.71 -14.78 10.19
CA SER A 10 -25.73 -14.19 9.30
C SER A 10 -27.07 -14.00 10.00
N GLU A 11 -27.67 -12.83 9.79
CA GLU A 11 -29.02 -12.52 10.25
C GLU A 11 -29.87 -11.99 9.08
N PRO A 12 -31.03 -12.61 8.78
CA PRO A 12 -31.90 -12.18 7.67
C PRO A 12 -32.29 -10.70 7.80
N GLY A 13 -32.05 -9.93 6.75
CA GLY A 13 -32.36 -8.50 6.70
C GLY A 13 -31.34 -7.56 7.34
N ILE A 14 -30.32 -8.08 8.03
CA ILE A 14 -29.21 -7.28 8.60
C ILE A 14 -27.93 -7.47 7.79
N GLY A 15 -27.64 -8.71 7.36
CA GLY A 15 -26.49 -9.02 6.53
C GLY A 15 -25.73 -10.25 7.01
N SER A 16 -24.55 -10.47 6.42
CA SER A 16 -23.66 -11.58 6.79
C SER A 16 -22.23 -11.09 7.00
N LYS A 17 -21.56 -11.63 8.01
CA LYS A 17 -20.15 -11.42 8.32
C LYS A 17 -19.38 -12.70 8.05
N PHE A 18 -18.43 -12.64 7.11
CA PHE A 18 -17.53 -13.73 6.78
C PHE A 18 -16.16 -13.46 7.42
N TYR A 19 -15.52 -14.50 7.95
CA TYR A 19 -14.20 -14.37 8.55
C TYR A 19 -13.39 -15.64 8.41
N PHE A 20 -12.07 -15.52 8.53
CA PHE A 20 -11.16 -16.64 8.56
C PHE A 20 -10.05 -16.39 9.58
N ASN A 21 -9.59 -17.46 10.21
CA ASN A 21 -8.51 -17.45 11.19
C ASN A 21 -7.35 -18.26 10.63
N ILE A 22 -6.16 -17.67 10.53
CA ILE A 22 -4.94 -18.36 10.10
C ILE A 22 -4.00 -18.44 11.32
N PRO A 23 -3.47 -19.63 11.66
CA PRO A 23 -2.50 -19.74 12.74
C PRO A 23 -1.24 -18.95 12.39
N PHE A 24 -0.95 -17.93 13.18
CA PHE A 24 0.27 -17.13 13.09
C PHE A 24 1.41 -17.88 13.80
N CYS A 25 2.35 -18.43 13.03
CA CYS A 25 3.56 -19.05 13.55
C CYS A 25 4.74 -18.11 13.25
N PRO A 26 5.09 -17.17 14.15
CA PRO A 26 6.24 -16.31 13.94
C PRO A 26 7.50 -17.18 13.90
N VAL A 27 8.21 -17.12 12.77
CA VAL A 27 9.53 -17.75 12.66
C VAL A 27 10.50 -16.80 13.35
N ASN A 28 11.10 -17.25 14.46
CA ASN A 28 12.17 -16.51 15.11
C ASN A 28 13.38 -16.49 14.17
N ARG A 29 13.56 -15.42 13.40
CA ARG A 29 14.74 -15.20 12.56
C ARG A 29 15.89 -14.68 13.41
N GLU A 30 16.37 -15.50 14.33
CA GLU A 30 17.71 -15.29 14.87
C GLU A 30 18.71 -15.69 13.78
N GLY A 31 19.27 -14.71 13.07
CA GLY A 31 20.59 -14.87 12.45
C GLY A 31 20.73 -14.83 10.93
N HIS A 32 19.70 -14.52 10.14
CA HIS A 32 19.91 -14.28 8.71
C HIS A 32 20.00 -12.77 8.41
N LYS A 33 21.23 -12.24 8.49
CA LYS A 33 21.62 -11.03 7.76
C LYS A 33 21.74 -11.36 6.26
N ASP A 34 20.64 -11.79 5.67
CA ASP A 34 20.54 -11.84 4.22
C ASP A 34 20.38 -10.39 3.76
N GLY A 35 21.09 -10.02 2.70
CA GLY A 35 21.24 -8.65 2.18
C GLY A 35 19.97 -7.99 1.67
N HIS A 36 18.93 -7.92 2.50
CA HIS A 36 17.91 -6.88 2.44
C HIS A 36 18.62 -5.59 2.83
N ASN A 37 19.20 -4.97 1.82
CA ASN A 37 19.68 -3.61 1.84
C ASN A 37 18.64 -2.77 2.57
N GLN A 38 19.07 -2.19 3.68
CA GLN A 38 18.34 -1.28 4.56
C GLN A 38 17.19 -0.59 3.82
N ILE A 39 15.95 -1.06 4.00
CA ILE A 39 14.84 -0.11 4.01
C ILE A 39 15.18 0.73 5.24
N LYS A 40 15.91 1.83 5.02
CA LYS A 40 16.04 2.88 6.03
C LYS A 40 14.62 3.15 6.47
N ASP A 41 14.34 3.08 7.77
CA ASP A 41 13.05 3.41 8.34
C ASP A 41 12.51 4.66 7.64
N LEU A 42 11.53 4.49 6.76
CA LEU A 42 10.89 5.62 6.05
C LEU A 42 10.22 6.55 7.07
N ASP A 43 9.93 6.03 8.26
CA ASP A 43 9.53 6.75 9.48
C ASP A 43 10.47 7.92 9.82
N ASN A 44 11.74 7.88 9.42
CA ASN A 44 12.72 8.95 9.66
C ASN A 44 12.92 9.88 8.45
N ILE A 45 12.24 9.65 7.34
CA ILE A 45 12.36 10.43 6.11
C ILE A 45 11.07 11.24 5.93
N TYR A 46 11.15 12.55 6.19
CA TYR A 46 10.05 13.46 5.93
C TYR A 46 10.32 14.26 4.66
N TYR A 47 9.55 14.00 3.61
CA TYR A 47 9.60 14.74 2.35
C TYR A 47 8.68 15.97 2.35
N GLY A 48 7.90 16.19 3.43
CA GLY A 48 6.90 17.26 3.51
C GLY A 48 5.70 16.99 2.62
N ASN A 49 4.84 18.01 2.43
CA ASN A 49 3.65 17.95 1.56
C ASN A 49 4.01 17.97 0.05
N LYS A 50 5.10 17.30 -0.35
CA LYS A 50 5.43 17.12 -1.75
C LYS A 50 4.31 16.36 -2.45
N LYS A 51 3.97 16.80 -3.65
CA LYS A 51 2.97 16.16 -4.49
C LYS A 51 3.66 15.25 -5.48
N ILE A 52 3.23 14.01 -5.56
CA ILE A 52 3.76 13.01 -6.48
C ILE A 52 2.61 12.41 -7.27
N ILE A 53 2.73 12.38 -8.58
CA ILE A 53 1.82 11.65 -9.47
C ILE A 53 2.47 10.29 -9.76
N VAL A 54 1.75 9.21 -9.52
CA VAL A 54 2.15 7.83 -9.81
C VAL A 54 1.34 7.34 -10.99
N VAL A 55 2.01 6.99 -12.09
CA VAL A 55 1.37 6.45 -13.29
C VAL A 55 1.49 4.93 -13.29
N GLU A 56 0.46 4.23 -12.82
CA GLU A 56 0.46 2.78 -12.67
C GLU A 56 -0.89 2.18 -13.08
N ASP A 57 -0.88 1.18 -13.95
CA ASP A 57 -2.09 0.57 -14.49
C ASP A 57 -2.70 -0.51 -13.57
N ASP A 58 -1.90 -1.10 -12.67
CA ASP A 58 -2.37 -2.03 -11.66
C ASP A 58 -2.64 -1.35 -10.30
N PHE A 59 -3.90 -1.37 -9.88
CA PHE A 59 -4.32 -0.76 -8.63
C PHE A 59 -3.65 -1.38 -7.39
N ALA A 60 -3.30 -2.68 -7.42
CA ALA A 60 -2.64 -3.32 -6.29
C ALA A 60 -1.18 -2.84 -6.14
N SER A 61 -0.47 -2.65 -7.25
CA SER A 61 0.83 -1.96 -7.27
C SER A 61 0.74 -0.53 -6.72
N TYR A 62 -0.26 0.25 -7.15
CA TYR A 62 -0.47 1.61 -6.64
C TYR A 62 -0.70 1.61 -5.12
N LEU A 63 -1.60 0.75 -4.62
CA LEU A 63 -1.91 0.66 -3.19
C LEU A 63 -0.67 0.30 -2.37
N PHE A 64 0.18 -0.59 -2.89
CA PHE A 64 1.46 -0.90 -2.24
C PHE A 64 2.38 0.31 -2.15
N LEU A 65 2.47 1.14 -3.20
CA LEU A 65 3.27 2.37 -3.19
C LEU A 65 2.69 3.42 -2.23
N GLU A 66 1.37 3.53 -2.15
CA GLU A 66 0.67 4.43 -1.23
C GLU A 66 0.99 4.10 0.22
N GLU A 67 0.80 2.85 0.62
CA GLU A 67 1.13 2.35 1.96
C GLU A 67 2.63 2.53 2.30
N LEU A 68 3.51 2.31 1.31
CA LEU A 68 4.95 2.46 1.52
C LEU A 68 5.37 3.90 1.77
N LEU A 69 4.72 4.87 1.10
CA LEU A 69 5.12 6.28 1.12
C LEU A 69 4.34 7.14 2.11
N GLU A 70 3.21 6.66 2.64
CA GLU A 70 2.40 7.34 3.67
C GLU A 70 3.24 7.91 4.83
N PRO A 71 4.20 7.16 5.43
CA PRO A 71 4.97 7.66 6.57
C PRO A 71 5.83 8.89 6.24
N THR A 72 6.13 9.11 4.96
CA THR A 72 7.02 10.19 4.51
C THR A 72 6.34 11.55 4.38
N GLY A 73 5.00 11.60 4.48
CA GLY A 73 4.19 12.81 4.43
C GLY A 73 3.90 13.34 3.02
N VAL A 74 4.28 12.61 1.97
CA VAL A 74 3.98 12.98 0.58
C VAL A 74 2.47 12.86 0.29
N GLN A 75 2.01 13.64 -0.68
CA GLN A 75 0.67 13.54 -1.26
C GLN A 75 0.76 12.81 -2.58
N LEU A 76 0.19 11.62 -2.66
CA LEU A 76 0.14 10.86 -3.90
C LEU A 76 -1.13 11.15 -4.69
N TYR A 77 -1.00 11.14 -6.01
CA TYR A 77 -2.10 11.14 -6.97
C TYR A 77 -1.89 10.00 -7.95
N HIS A 78 -2.91 9.17 -8.14
CA HIS A 78 -2.86 8.03 -9.05
C HIS A 78 -3.36 8.41 -10.44
N ALA A 79 -2.63 8.00 -11.48
CA ALA A 79 -3.11 7.93 -12.85
C ALA A 79 -2.98 6.50 -13.37
N GLU A 80 -4.03 5.97 -14.00
CA GLU A 80 -3.98 4.63 -14.63
C GLU A 80 -3.26 4.65 -15.99
N ASN A 81 -3.08 5.83 -16.57
CA ASN A 81 -2.52 6.00 -17.91
C ASN A 81 -1.94 7.41 -18.12
N GLY A 82 -1.32 7.62 -19.27
CA GLY A 82 -0.67 8.89 -19.61
C GLY A 82 -1.64 10.07 -19.79
N GLU A 83 -2.87 9.83 -20.22
CA GLU A 83 -3.86 10.92 -20.39
C GLU A 83 -4.28 11.47 -19.02
N GLU A 84 -4.56 10.59 -18.07
CA GLU A 84 -4.82 10.95 -16.68
C GLU A 84 -3.61 11.63 -16.03
N ALA A 85 -2.40 11.13 -16.29
CA ALA A 85 -1.17 11.74 -15.77
C ALA A 85 -1.01 13.19 -16.25
N ILE A 86 -1.28 13.47 -17.53
CA ILE A 86 -1.25 14.83 -18.08
C ILE A 86 -2.32 15.70 -17.42
N ALA A 87 -3.55 15.21 -17.28
CA ALA A 87 -4.63 15.96 -16.62
C ALA A 87 -4.30 16.29 -15.16
N LEU A 88 -3.66 15.36 -14.44
CA LEU A 88 -3.18 15.59 -13.07
C LEU A 88 -2.05 16.60 -13.03
N PHE A 89 -1.13 16.56 -13.99
CA PHE A 89 -0.05 17.54 -14.10
C PHE A 89 -0.54 18.95 -14.38
N GLU A 90 -1.56 19.10 -15.22
CA GLU A 90 -2.20 20.40 -15.47
C GLU A 90 -2.83 20.95 -14.18
N LYS A 91 -3.37 20.07 -13.34
CA LYS A 91 -3.97 20.43 -12.04
C LYS A 91 -2.93 20.70 -10.95
N TYR A 92 -1.81 19.99 -10.97
CA TYR A 92 -0.71 20.10 -10.01
C TYR A 92 0.63 20.28 -10.74
N PRO A 93 0.90 21.46 -11.33
CA PRO A 93 2.11 21.69 -12.13
C PRO A 93 3.42 21.58 -11.34
N GLU A 94 3.35 21.66 -10.02
CA GLU A 94 4.47 21.50 -9.08
C GLU A 94 4.72 20.04 -8.65
N ALA A 95 3.85 19.11 -9.04
CA ALA A 95 4.00 17.71 -8.68
C ALA A 95 5.19 17.10 -9.42
N ASP A 96 5.96 16.25 -8.73
CA ASP A 96 6.91 15.36 -9.38
C ASP A 96 6.10 14.16 -9.94
N CYS A 97 6.44 13.60 -11.11
CA CYS A 97 5.75 12.43 -11.66
C CYS A 97 6.72 11.30 -11.94
N PHE A 98 6.30 10.10 -11.59
CA PHE A 98 7.05 8.87 -11.75
C PHE A 98 6.15 7.75 -12.27
#